data_AF-A0A7S3T060-F1
#
_entry.id   AF-A0A7S3T060-F1
#
_cell.length_a   1.000
_cell.length_b   1.000
_cell.length_c   1.000
_cell.angle_alpha   90.00
_cell.angle_beta   90.00
_cell.angle_gamma   90.00
#
_symmetry.space_group_name_H-M   'P 1'
#
loop_
_entity.id
_entity.type
_entity.pdbx_description
1 polymer ?
#
loop_
_entity_poly.entity_id
_entity_poly.type
_entity_poly.pdbx_seq_one_letter_code
_entity_poly.pdbx_strand_id
1 'polypeptide(L)'
;PACSAPCPACLGSSPRNRDREMTDKSKAELQAEGWVFSGSQATADGAGNAAAASSKPGAAHFYGSAGVSEEESEGERLLGIVVQHGLQVAQEVLDTMAVDGRPTVQAKGCSAIAILAEKDAGRAAVLDANAVFAVTKAMEVLAAAAQVQASGCSALANLCQGDGAAAVLEGGGLEAVLAAMAAHASEPAVQLKGCLALGNIAFGAEGEARAVERGGVGAIASCLRAHGADAKVCEEACDALANLAAGEAGLRALSAEGGIELLRATSRAHPSLSSAAEVLAALEK
;
A
#
# COMPACT_ATOMS: atom_id res chain seq x y z
N PRO A 1 -1.08 -45.56 2.26
CA PRO A 1 -0.08 -44.73 1.56
C PRO A 1 -0.67 -44.12 0.27
N ALA A 2 -1.18 -42.89 0.38
CA ALA A 2 -1.32 -41.91 -0.71
C ALA A 2 -1.88 -40.62 -0.11
N CYS A 3 -1.05 -39.58 -0.02
CA CYS A 3 -1.43 -38.23 0.37
C CYS A 3 -2.46 -37.65 -0.61
N SER A 4 -3.54 -37.06 -0.10
CA SER A 4 -4.45 -36.20 -0.86
C SER A 4 -5.00 -35.10 0.05
N ALA A 5 -4.10 -34.25 0.54
CA ALA A 5 -4.44 -32.96 1.14
C ALA A 5 -3.86 -31.84 0.25
N PRO A 6 -4.63 -30.82 -0.13
CA PRO A 6 -4.09 -29.65 -0.80
C PRO A 6 -3.32 -28.77 0.21
N CYS A 7 -2.12 -28.36 -0.18
CA CYS A 7 -1.18 -27.51 0.56
C CYS A 7 -1.73 -26.06 0.70
N PRO A 8 -1.63 -25.39 1.87
CA PRO A 8 -2.27 -24.10 2.11
C PRO A 8 -1.41 -22.89 1.67
N ALA A 9 -0.70 -22.97 0.55
CA ALA A 9 0.21 -21.90 0.10
C ALA A 9 -0.16 -21.22 -1.23
N CYS A 10 -1.30 -21.55 -1.85
CA CYS A 10 -1.66 -21.02 -3.16
C CYS A 10 -3.17 -20.74 -3.28
N LEU A 11 -3.67 -19.70 -2.60
CA LEU A 11 -4.96 -19.10 -2.95
C LEU A 11 -4.80 -17.59 -3.04
N GLY A 12 -4.73 -17.10 -4.28
CA GLY A 12 -5.34 -15.83 -4.65
C GLY A 12 -4.50 -14.57 -4.48
N SER A 13 -3.30 -14.52 -5.04
CA SER A 13 -2.73 -13.25 -5.49
C SER A 13 -3.57 -12.72 -6.67
N SER A 14 -3.92 -11.42 -6.65
CA SER A 14 -4.33 -10.54 -7.78
C SER A 14 -5.80 -10.06 -7.80
N PRO A 15 -6.13 -8.84 -8.30
CA PRO A 15 -5.45 -7.55 -8.13
C PRO A 15 -6.43 -6.39 -7.81
N ARG A 16 -6.01 -5.43 -6.97
CA ARG A 16 -6.57 -4.06 -6.99
C ARG A 16 -5.55 -3.11 -7.61
N ASN A 17 -5.38 -3.26 -8.92
CA ASN A 17 -4.86 -2.21 -9.79
C ASN A 17 -5.77 -2.21 -11.02
N ARG A 18 -6.49 -1.11 -11.26
CA ARG A 18 -7.12 -0.90 -12.57
C ARG A 18 -6.01 -0.58 -13.54
N ASP A 19 -5.32 -1.61 -14.00
CA ASP A 19 -4.48 -1.52 -15.17
C ASP A 19 -5.42 -1.40 -16.37
N ARG A 20 -5.48 -0.19 -16.94
CA ARG A 20 -5.59 -0.09 -18.39
C ARG A 20 -4.51 -1.01 -18.93
N GLU A 21 -4.89 -2.06 -19.65
CA GLU A 21 -3.98 -2.80 -20.53
C GLU A 21 -3.32 -1.78 -21.49
N MET A 22 -2.19 -1.22 -21.09
CA MET A 22 -1.12 -0.92 -22.03
C MET A 22 -0.28 -2.17 -22.05
N THR A 23 -0.59 -3.06 -23.00
CA THR A 23 0.36 -4.08 -23.41
C THR A 23 1.61 -3.33 -23.87
N ASP A 24 2.72 -3.51 -23.15
CA ASP A 24 4.02 -3.01 -23.59
C ASP A 24 4.33 -3.68 -24.94
N LYS A 25 4.10 -2.96 -26.02
CA LYS A 25 4.44 -3.43 -27.37
C LYS A 25 5.94 -3.61 -27.43
N SER A 26 6.36 -4.77 -27.90
CA SER A 26 7.75 -5.04 -28.18
C SER A 26 8.31 -4.03 -29.19
N LYS A 27 9.63 -3.79 -29.15
CA LYS A 27 10.32 -2.93 -30.11
C LYS A 27 10.02 -3.31 -31.58
N ALA A 28 9.82 -4.59 -31.86
CA ALA A 28 9.45 -5.10 -33.18
C ALA A 28 8.04 -4.69 -33.61
N GLU A 29 7.06 -4.71 -32.69
CA GLU A 29 5.68 -4.29 -32.96
C GLU A 29 5.60 -2.77 -33.20
N LEU A 30 6.37 -1.98 -32.44
CA LEU A 30 6.45 -0.53 -32.64
C LEU A 30 7.10 -0.18 -34.00
N GLN A 31 8.13 -0.92 -34.41
CA GLN A 31 8.75 -0.76 -35.74
C GLN A 31 7.79 -1.16 -36.88
N ALA A 32 6.98 -2.20 -36.70
CA ALA A 32 5.95 -2.60 -37.68
C ALA A 32 4.85 -1.54 -37.83
N GLU A 33 4.61 -0.74 -36.79
CA GLU A 33 3.69 0.41 -36.79
C GLU A 33 4.34 1.71 -37.30
N GLY A 34 5.57 1.65 -37.79
CA GLY A 34 6.25 2.78 -38.44
C GLY A 34 7.05 3.69 -37.50
N TRP A 35 7.27 3.28 -36.24
CA TRP A 35 8.12 4.04 -35.32
C TRP A 35 9.60 3.83 -35.65
N VAL A 36 10.33 4.93 -35.83
CA VAL A 36 11.77 4.93 -36.14
C VAL A 36 12.57 5.27 -34.89
N PHE A 37 13.33 4.31 -34.40
CA PHE A 37 14.27 4.50 -33.30
C PHE A 37 15.63 4.92 -33.87
N SER A 38 16.08 6.15 -33.58
CA SER A 38 17.35 6.68 -34.06
C SER A 38 18.44 6.47 -33.01
N GLY A 39 19.20 5.38 -33.18
CA GLY A 39 20.44 5.10 -32.45
C GLY A 39 21.52 4.72 -33.46
N SER A 40 22.54 5.58 -33.57
CA SER A 40 23.82 5.43 -34.29
C SER A 40 24.01 4.15 -35.13
N GLN A 41 23.73 4.25 -36.43
CA GLN A 41 24.26 3.32 -37.43
C GLN A 41 25.79 3.45 -37.49
N ALA A 42 26.51 2.38 -37.14
CA ALA A 42 27.91 2.24 -37.54
C ALA A 42 27.96 2.09 -39.06
N THR A 43 28.50 3.10 -39.74
CA THR A 43 28.66 3.17 -41.19
C THR A 43 29.59 2.06 -41.68
N ALA A 44 29.09 1.23 -42.59
CA ALA A 44 29.91 0.42 -43.48
C ALA A 44 30.44 1.30 -44.61
N ASP A 45 31.77 1.38 -44.77
CA ASP A 45 32.49 1.32 -46.05
C ASP A 45 33.99 1.62 -45.86
N GLY A 46 34.86 0.75 -46.40
CA GLY A 46 36.30 1.01 -46.49
C GLY A 46 37.17 -0.25 -46.52
N ALA A 47 37.37 -0.83 -47.71
CA ALA A 47 38.24 -1.98 -47.96
C ALA A 47 39.75 -1.65 -47.77
N GLY A 48 40.51 -2.61 -47.21
CA GLY A 48 41.97 -2.57 -47.12
C GLY A 48 42.56 -3.95 -46.80
N ASN A 49 43.23 -4.53 -47.78
CA ASN A 49 43.81 -5.87 -47.83
C ASN A 49 45.19 -5.92 -47.12
N ALA A 50 45.51 -6.97 -46.33
CA ALA A 50 46.87 -7.57 -46.25
C ALA A 50 47.02 -8.68 -45.18
N ALA A 51 47.39 -9.86 -45.68
CA ALA A 51 48.49 -10.73 -45.24
C ALA A 51 48.54 -11.36 -43.83
N ALA A 52 48.79 -12.68 -43.87
CA ALA A 52 49.08 -13.58 -42.76
C ALA A 52 50.36 -13.20 -41.98
N ALA A 53 50.31 -13.40 -40.66
CA ALA A 53 51.50 -13.67 -39.84
C ALA A 53 51.12 -14.49 -38.60
N SER A 54 51.74 -15.66 -38.50
CA SER A 54 51.77 -16.54 -37.33
C SER A 54 52.51 -15.91 -36.15
N SER A 55 51.92 -15.92 -34.94
CA SER A 55 52.67 -16.04 -33.68
C SER A 55 51.76 -16.58 -32.56
N LYS A 56 52.19 -17.66 -31.91
CA LYS A 56 51.67 -18.15 -30.60
C LYS A 56 52.30 -17.29 -29.47
N PRO A 57 52.10 -17.62 -28.18
CA PRO A 57 50.90 -17.66 -27.35
C PRO A 57 51.01 -16.69 -26.16
N GLY A 58 49.90 -16.33 -25.49
CA GLY A 58 49.95 -15.86 -24.10
C GLY A 58 49.16 -14.60 -23.77
N ALA A 59 48.41 -14.73 -22.69
CA ALA A 59 47.84 -13.70 -21.82
C ALA A 59 46.55 -12.97 -22.24
N ALA A 60 45.70 -12.87 -21.21
CA ALA A 60 44.59 -11.95 -21.02
C ALA A 60 43.26 -12.38 -21.68
N HIS A 61 42.10 -12.25 -21.05
CA HIS A 61 41.69 -11.29 -20.04
C HIS A 61 40.70 -11.92 -19.05
N PHE A 62 40.74 -11.40 -17.82
CA PHE A 62 39.62 -11.30 -16.88
C PHE A 62 38.26 -11.38 -17.59
N TYR A 63 37.41 -12.34 -17.22
CA TYR A 63 35.97 -12.17 -17.44
C TYR A 63 35.53 -11.02 -16.54
N GLY A 64 35.48 -9.84 -17.13
CA GLY A 64 35.00 -8.62 -16.52
C GLY A 64 33.62 -8.84 -15.96
N SER A 65 33.42 -8.27 -14.77
CA SER A 65 32.13 -7.97 -14.18
C SER A 65 31.13 -7.58 -15.26
N ALA A 66 29.97 -8.22 -15.26
CA ALA A 66 28.82 -7.80 -16.04
C ALA A 66 28.61 -6.29 -15.79
N GLY A 67 29.03 -5.48 -16.76
CA GLY A 67 28.77 -4.05 -16.75
C GLY A 67 27.27 -3.90 -16.90
N VAL A 68 26.63 -3.38 -15.85
CA VAL A 68 25.27 -2.85 -15.92
C VAL A 68 25.23 -1.94 -17.15
N SER A 69 24.28 -2.17 -18.06
CA SER A 69 24.23 -1.40 -19.31
C SER A 69 24.14 0.10 -19.01
N GLU A 70 24.72 0.97 -19.85
CA GLU A 70 24.65 2.43 -19.62
C GLU A 70 23.20 2.91 -19.48
N GLU A 71 22.24 2.28 -20.17
CA GLU A 71 20.81 2.54 -20.05
C GLU A 71 20.25 2.12 -18.66
N GLU A 72 20.61 0.96 -18.13
CA GLU A 72 20.24 0.54 -16.76
C GLU A 72 20.87 1.45 -15.70
N SER A 73 22.11 1.89 -15.91
CA SER A 73 22.84 2.81 -15.02
C SER A 73 22.20 4.21 -15.00
N GLU A 74 21.78 4.74 -16.15
CA GLU A 74 21.04 6.01 -16.22
C GLU A 74 19.64 5.90 -15.60
N GLY A 75 18.95 4.77 -15.80
CA GLY A 75 17.69 4.47 -15.14
C GLY A 75 17.81 4.43 -13.61
N GLU A 76 18.81 3.73 -13.07
CA GLU A 76 19.12 3.70 -11.64
C GLU A 76 19.47 5.08 -11.09
N ARG A 77 20.18 5.91 -11.88
CA ARG A 77 20.50 7.29 -11.49
C ARG A 77 19.24 8.16 -11.39
N LEU A 78 18.28 8.01 -12.31
CA LEU A 78 17.00 8.71 -12.23
C LEU A 78 16.20 8.29 -11.00
N LEU A 79 16.16 6.98 -10.70
CA LEU A 79 15.54 6.47 -9.47
C LEU A 79 16.23 7.04 -8.22
N GLY A 80 17.56 7.13 -8.20
CA GLY A 80 18.32 7.71 -7.09
C GLY A 80 17.97 9.16 -6.80
N ILE A 81 17.77 9.99 -7.84
CA ILE A 81 17.35 11.39 -7.69
C ILE A 81 15.96 11.49 -7.03
N VAL A 82 15.01 10.65 -7.47
CA VAL A 82 13.65 10.64 -6.93
C VAL A 82 13.66 10.23 -5.46
N VAL A 83 14.43 9.19 -5.11
CA VAL A 83 14.57 8.73 -3.72
C VAL A 83 15.21 9.81 -2.84
N GLN A 84 16.30 10.43 -3.30
CA GLN A 84 17.02 11.45 -2.52
C GLN A 84 16.15 12.68 -2.24
N HIS A 85 15.47 13.22 -3.25
CA HIS A 85 14.59 14.36 -3.05
C HIS A 85 13.32 13.98 -2.29
N GLY A 86 12.81 12.75 -2.46
CA GLY A 86 11.71 12.22 -1.66
C GLY A 86 12.04 12.21 -0.16
N LEU A 87 13.26 11.78 0.20
CA LEU A 87 13.73 11.77 1.59
C LEU A 87 13.89 13.18 2.16
N GLN A 88 14.41 14.13 1.38
CA GLN A 88 14.50 15.53 1.81
C GLN A 88 13.12 16.14 2.09
N VAL A 89 12.14 15.88 1.21
CA VAL A 89 10.77 16.35 1.40
C VAL A 89 10.13 15.68 2.62
N ALA A 90 10.36 14.38 2.83
CA ALA A 90 9.88 13.67 4.01
C ALA A 90 10.42 14.31 5.30
N GLN A 91 11.73 14.59 5.36
CA GLN A 91 12.36 15.19 6.53
C GLN A 91 11.82 16.59 6.81
N GLU A 92 11.70 17.44 5.79
CA GLU A 92 11.17 18.80 5.94
C GLU A 92 9.73 18.81 6.49
N VAL A 93 8.89 17.88 6.01
CA VAL A 93 7.51 17.72 6.51
C VAL A 93 7.52 17.34 7.99
N LEU A 94 8.37 16.38 8.38
CA LEU A 94 8.45 15.90 9.75
C LEU A 94 9.04 16.94 10.71
N ASP A 95 10.07 17.67 10.28
CA ASP A 95 10.67 18.77 11.05
C ASP A 95 9.65 19.89 11.27
N THR A 96 8.88 20.23 10.23
CA THR A 96 7.79 21.21 10.34
C THR A 96 6.72 20.75 11.33
N MET A 97 6.31 19.48 11.26
CA MET A 97 5.37 18.91 12.23
C MET A 97 5.93 18.90 13.66
N ALA A 98 7.23 18.68 13.83
CA ALA A 98 7.86 18.64 15.15
C ALA A 98 7.84 20.02 15.84
N VAL A 99 7.97 21.12 15.08
CA VAL A 99 8.03 22.48 15.63
C VAL A 99 6.67 23.19 15.69
N ASP A 100 5.70 22.81 14.86
CA ASP A 100 4.40 23.48 14.77
C ASP A 100 3.22 22.54 15.05
N GLY A 101 2.77 22.53 16.31
CA GLY A 101 1.65 21.72 16.78
C GLY A 101 0.25 22.21 16.37
N ARG A 102 0.10 23.23 15.51
CA ARG A 102 -1.23 23.72 15.12
C ARG A 102 -2.01 22.65 14.34
N PRO A 103 -3.32 22.49 14.59
CA PRO A 103 -4.11 21.44 13.92
C PRO A 103 -4.06 21.48 12.40
N THR A 104 -4.03 22.67 11.81
CA THR A 104 -3.94 22.83 10.36
C THR A 104 -2.61 22.34 9.81
N VAL A 105 -1.49 22.60 10.50
CA VAL A 105 -0.15 22.16 10.09
C VAL A 105 -0.02 20.66 10.25
N GLN A 106 -0.43 20.11 11.39
CA GLN A 106 -0.41 18.67 11.65
C GLN A 106 -1.28 17.90 10.64
N ALA A 107 -2.49 18.38 10.35
CA ALA A 107 -3.36 17.75 9.36
C ALA A 107 -2.74 17.75 7.96
N LYS A 108 -2.09 18.85 7.55
CA LYS A 108 -1.40 18.96 6.26
C LYS A 108 -0.13 18.13 6.21
N GLY A 109 0.61 18.04 7.31
CA GLY A 109 1.77 17.15 7.44
C GLY A 109 1.38 15.68 7.27
N CYS A 110 0.34 15.22 7.98
CA CYS A 110 -0.20 13.87 7.77
C CYS A 110 -0.67 13.65 6.32
N SER A 111 -1.34 14.63 5.69
CA SER A 111 -1.70 14.51 4.27
C SER A 111 -0.49 14.42 3.34
N ALA A 112 0.58 15.17 3.61
CA ALA A 112 1.81 15.11 2.83
C ALA A 112 2.49 13.73 2.97
N ILE A 113 2.55 13.19 4.20
CA ILE A 113 3.06 11.83 4.45
C ILE A 113 2.22 10.79 3.70
N ALA A 114 0.89 10.92 3.70
CA ALA A 114 0.01 10.03 2.96
C ALA A 114 0.34 10.03 1.45
N ILE A 115 0.54 11.21 0.86
CA ILE A 115 0.91 11.36 -0.56
C ILE A 115 2.28 10.72 -0.84
N LEU A 116 3.28 10.99 0.01
CA LEU A 116 4.62 10.40 -0.14
C LEU A 116 4.57 8.87 -0.04
N ALA A 117 3.71 8.32 0.81
CA ALA A 117 3.56 6.88 1.02
C ALA A 117 2.75 6.15 -0.08
N GLU A 118 2.19 6.85 -1.08
CA GLU A 118 1.44 6.21 -2.17
C GLU A 118 2.32 5.32 -3.06
N LYS A 119 3.62 5.62 -3.15
CA LYS A 119 4.60 4.87 -3.95
C LYS A 119 5.67 4.27 -3.04
N ASP A 120 6.18 3.10 -3.40
CA ASP A 120 7.07 2.32 -2.53
C ASP A 120 8.35 3.07 -2.13
N ALA A 121 8.99 3.78 -3.08
CA ALA A 121 10.17 4.60 -2.80
C ALA A 121 9.89 5.73 -1.79
N GLY A 122 8.76 6.42 -1.94
CA GLY A 122 8.38 7.50 -1.02
C GLY A 122 7.94 6.95 0.34
N ARG A 123 7.27 5.80 0.37
CA ARG A 123 6.92 5.07 1.59
C ARG A 123 8.15 4.67 2.38
N ALA A 124 9.15 4.07 1.73
CA ALA A 124 10.41 3.72 2.37
C ALA A 124 11.07 4.96 2.98
N ALA A 125 11.14 6.07 2.23
CA ALA A 125 11.74 7.31 2.71
C ALA A 125 11.03 7.89 3.95
N VAL A 126 9.69 7.90 4.00
CA VAL A 126 8.96 8.38 5.20
C VAL A 126 9.04 7.40 6.37
N LEU A 127 9.12 6.09 6.12
CA LEU A 127 9.32 5.08 7.16
C LEU A 127 10.71 5.21 7.79
N ASP A 128 11.76 5.36 6.97
CA ASP A 128 13.14 5.60 7.44
C ASP A 128 13.25 6.89 8.26
N ALA A 129 12.44 7.90 7.94
CA ALA A 129 12.34 9.14 8.70
C ALA A 129 11.43 9.05 9.94
N ASN A 130 10.96 7.85 10.31
CA ASN A 130 10.10 7.60 11.48
C ASN A 130 8.73 8.32 11.43
N ALA A 131 8.13 8.42 10.25
CA ALA A 131 6.85 9.10 10.06
C ALA A 131 5.70 8.48 10.86
N VAL A 132 5.73 7.17 11.15
CA VAL A 132 4.71 6.51 11.97
C VAL A 132 4.59 7.20 13.33
N PHE A 133 5.72 7.45 14.00
CA PHE A 133 5.74 8.14 15.30
C PHE A 133 5.18 9.56 15.20
N ALA A 134 5.57 10.32 14.17
CA ALA A 134 5.06 11.68 13.98
C ALA A 134 3.54 11.70 13.76
N VAL A 135 3.01 10.78 12.95
CA VAL A 135 1.57 10.66 12.68
C VAL A 135 0.81 10.24 13.93
N THR A 136 1.24 9.19 14.63
CA THR A 136 0.55 8.74 15.85
C THR A 136 0.63 9.77 16.96
N LYS A 137 1.76 10.49 17.07
CA LYS A 137 1.88 11.60 18.03
C LYS A 137 0.95 12.76 17.72
N ALA A 138 0.83 13.14 16.45
CA ALA A 138 -0.10 14.17 16.01
C ALA A 138 -1.56 13.78 16.32
N MET A 139 -1.93 12.52 16.04
CA MET A 139 -3.26 11.99 16.35
C MET A 139 -3.54 11.96 17.85
N GLU A 140 -2.56 11.59 18.68
CA GLU A 140 -2.69 11.58 20.14
C GLU A 140 -2.88 12.99 20.71
N VAL A 141 -2.00 13.93 20.36
CA VAL A 141 -2.02 15.31 20.91
C VAL A 141 -3.25 16.07 20.43
N LEU A 142 -3.70 15.81 19.21
CA LEU A 142 -4.84 16.47 18.58
C LEU A 142 -6.02 15.53 18.43
N ALA A 143 -6.28 14.71 19.46
CA ALA A 143 -7.38 13.75 19.51
C ALA A 143 -8.75 14.38 19.20
N ALA A 144 -8.98 15.65 19.55
CA ALA A 144 -10.23 16.36 19.29
C ALA A 144 -10.36 16.93 17.86
N ALA A 145 -9.28 16.96 17.06
CA ALA A 145 -9.28 17.56 15.74
C ALA A 145 -9.58 16.51 14.66
N ALA A 146 -10.86 16.39 14.25
CA ALA A 146 -11.31 15.41 13.27
C ALA A 146 -10.50 15.41 11.95
N GLN A 147 -10.06 16.58 11.48
CA GLN A 147 -9.23 16.69 10.28
C GLN A 147 -7.85 16.03 10.46
N VAL A 148 -7.23 16.15 11.63
CA VAL A 148 -5.94 15.49 11.93
C VAL A 148 -6.14 13.99 12.00
N GLN A 149 -7.24 13.54 12.61
CA GLN A 149 -7.57 12.11 12.68
C GLN A 149 -7.79 11.50 11.29
N ALA A 150 -8.58 12.15 10.42
CA ALA A 150 -8.81 11.67 9.07
C ALA A 150 -7.52 11.62 8.23
N SER A 151 -6.70 12.69 8.28
CA SER A 151 -5.41 12.72 7.59
C SER A 151 -4.43 11.69 8.16
N GLY A 152 -4.40 11.51 9.48
CA GLY A 152 -3.55 10.54 10.16
C GLY A 152 -3.89 9.11 9.80
N CYS A 153 -5.18 8.73 9.86
CA CYS A 153 -5.65 7.43 9.38
C CYS A 153 -5.28 7.21 7.91
N SER A 154 -5.43 8.23 7.05
CA SER A 154 -5.03 8.11 5.64
C SER A 154 -3.52 7.89 5.46
N ALA A 155 -2.69 8.54 6.28
CA ALA A 155 -1.24 8.33 6.26
C ALA A 155 -0.88 6.91 6.70
N LEU A 156 -1.42 6.45 7.84
CA LEU A 156 -1.20 5.10 8.35
C LEU A 156 -1.66 4.03 7.35
N ALA A 157 -2.81 4.23 6.69
CA ALA A 157 -3.30 3.32 5.65
C ALA A 157 -2.29 3.14 4.51
N ASN A 158 -1.69 4.24 4.02
CA ASN A 158 -0.71 4.19 2.94
C ASN A 158 0.64 3.65 3.41
N LEU A 159 0.99 3.84 4.69
CA LEU A 159 2.21 3.29 5.29
C LEU A 159 2.14 1.78 5.50
N CYS A 160 0.96 1.18 5.67
CA CYS A 160 0.81 -0.27 5.85
C CYS A 160 1.10 -1.12 4.60
N GLN A 161 1.19 -0.50 3.42
CA GLN A 161 1.38 -1.23 2.17
C GLN A 161 2.83 -1.75 2.04
N GLY A 162 3.00 -2.94 1.46
CA GLY A 162 4.31 -3.62 1.41
C GLY A 162 4.81 -4.00 2.80
N ASP A 163 6.08 -3.72 3.10
CA ASP A 163 6.71 -4.10 4.38
C ASP A 163 6.40 -3.14 5.55
N GLY A 164 5.62 -2.07 5.31
CA GLY A 164 5.37 -1.04 6.32
C GLY A 164 4.31 -1.39 7.37
N ALA A 165 3.56 -2.50 7.20
CA ALA A 165 2.56 -2.95 8.17
C ALA A 165 3.17 -3.20 9.56
N ALA A 166 4.36 -3.82 9.63
CA ALA A 166 5.05 -4.08 10.89
C ALA A 166 5.43 -2.77 11.59
N ALA A 167 5.98 -1.80 10.86
CA ALA A 167 6.34 -0.49 11.41
C ALA A 167 5.11 0.26 11.96
N VAL A 168 3.96 0.18 11.28
CA VAL A 168 2.71 0.77 11.76
C VAL A 168 2.21 0.06 13.04
N LEU A 169 2.29 -1.26 13.10
CA LEU A 169 1.90 -2.06 14.26
C LEU A 169 2.80 -1.82 15.48
N GLU A 170 4.11 -1.70 15.28
CA GLU A 170 5.10 -1.42 16.32
C GLU A 170 5.01 0.03 16.80
N GLY A 171 4.72 0.97 15.89
CA GLY A 171 4.57 2.39 16.20
C GLY A 171 3.21 2.78 16.80
N GLY A 172 2.36 1.82 17.15
CA GLY A 172 1.05 2.07 17.79
C GLY A 172 -0.03 2.60 16.85
N GLY A 173 0.11 2.41 15.54
CA GLY A 173 -0.83 2.90 14.53
C GLY A 173 -2.21 2.25 14.63
N LEU A 174 -2.29 0.97 15.01
CA LEU A 174 -3.57 0.29 15.25
C LEU A 174 -4.37 0.97 16.36
N GLU A 175 -3.73 1.20 17.51
CA GLU A 175 -4.34 1.86 18.66
C GLU A 175 -4.76 3.29 18.32
N ALA A 176 -3.95 4.03 17.54
CA ALA A 176 -4.30 5.36 17.08
C ALA A 176 -5.54 5.37 16.16
N VAL A 177 -5.62 4.43 15.21
CA VAL A 177 -6.79 4.30 14.31
C VAL A 177 -8.06 3.98 15.09
N LEU A 178 -8.01 3.01 16.01
CA LEU A 178 -9.18 2.64 16.81
C LEU A 178 -9.64 3.79 17.72
N ALA A 179 -8.70 4.50 18.35
CA ALA A 179 -9.01 5.67 19.16
C ALA A 179 -9.64 6.79 18.32
N ALA A 180 -9.14 7.05 17.11
CA ALA A 180 -9.68 8.02 16.19
C ALA A 180 -11.13 7.69 15.79
N MET A 181 -11.39 6.44 15.40
CA MET A 181 -12.73 5.97 15.02
C MET A 181 -13.71 6.07 16.20
N ALA A 182 -13.26 5.74 17.42
CA ALA A 182 -14.11 5.84 18.61
C ALA A 182 -14.44 7.30 18.98
N ALA A 183 -13.44 8.19 18.95
CA ALA A 183 -13.62 9.60 19.31
C ALA A 183 -14.44 10.39 18.30
N HIS A 184 -14.43 9.98 17.02
CA HIS A 184 -15.10 10.68 15.92
C HIS A 184 -16.12 9.77 15.21
N ALA A 185 -16.95 9.09 16.00
CA ALA A 185 -17.97 8.16 15.51
C ALA A 185 -18.98 8.81 14.53
N SER A 186 -19.23 10.12 14.65
CA SER A 186 -20.15 10.87 13.78
C SER A 186 -19.48 11.43 12.51
N GLU A 187 -18.15 11.37 12.39
CA GLU A 187 -17.42 12.01 11.29
C GLU A 187 -17.15 11.00 10.16
N PRO A 188 -17.88 11.06 9.03
CA PRO A 188 -17.77 10.05 7.97
C PRO A 188 -16.37 9.98 7.37
N ALA A 189 -15.66 11.11 7.30
CA ALA A 189 -14.29 11.14 6.79
C ALA A 189 -13.30 10.37 7.69
N VAL A 190 -13.46 10.46 9.02
CA VAL A 190 -12.61 9.70 9.97
C VAL A 190 -12.96 8.23 9.90
N GLN A 191 -14.25 7.89 9.83
CA GLN A 191 -14.70 6.50 9.71
C GLN A 191 -14.21 5.84 8.42
N LEU A 192 -14.37 6.51 7.26
CA LEU A 192 -13.90 6.02 5.98
C LEU A 192 -12.39 5.73 6.00
N LYS A 193 -11.59 6.71 6.45
CA LYS A 193 -10.13 6.57 6.49
C LYS A 193 -9.66 5.60 7.57
N GLY A 194 -10.39 5.52 8.69
CA GLY A 194 -10.13 4.56 9.75
C GLY A 194 -10.39 3.12 9.31
N CYS A 195 -11.52 2.87 8.61
CA CYS A 195 -11.81 1.57 8.01
C CYS A 195 -10.74 1.16 6.99
N LEU A 196 -10.35 2.05 6.08
CA LEU A 196 -9.28 1.81 5.12
C LEU A 196 -7.95 1.45 5.83
N ALA A 197 -7.56 2.20 6.86
CA ALA A 197 -6.33 1.93 7.62
C ALA A 197 -6.39 0.58 8.33
N LEU A 198 -7.51 0.29 9.01
CA LEU A 198 -7.71 -0.96 9.73
C LEU A 198 -7.74 -2.16 8.79
N GLY A 199 -8.34 -2.03 7.62
CA GLY A 199 -8.34 -3.04 6.56
C GLY A 199 -6.93 -3.33 6.06
N ASN A 200 -6.10 -2.30 5.82
CA ASN A 200 -4.71 -2.49 5.40
C ASN A 200 -3.85 -3.11 6.51
N ILE A 201 -4.04 -2.71 7.77
CA ILE A 201 -3.37 -3.35 8.91
C ILE A 201 -3.75 -4.84 8.99
N ALA A 202 -5.03 -5.16 8.83
CA ALA A 202 -5.55 -6.52 8.92
C ALA A 202 -5.26 -7.40 7.70
N PHE A 203 -4.56 -6.90 6.68
CA PHE A 203 -4.25 -7.69 5.49
C PHE A 203 -3.28 -8.86 5.79
N GLY A 204 -2.36 -8.67 6.73
CA GLY A 204 -1.45 -9.72 7.21
C GLY A 204 -1.97 -10.42 8.46
N ALA A 205 -1.61 -11.69 8.65
CA ALA A 205 -2.10 -12.51 9.77
C ALA A 205 -1.79 -11.91 11.17
N GLU A 206 -0.61 -11.30 11.36
CA GLU A 206 -0.29 -10.64 12.63
C GLU A 206 -1.20 -9.43 12.90
N GLY A 207 -1.39 -8.60 11.87
CA GLY A 207 -2.24 -7.42 11.96
C GLY A 207 -3.71 -7.78 12.14
N GLU A 208 -4.20 -8.82 11.46
CA GLU A 208 -5.53 -9.38 11.66
C GLU A 208 -5.73 -9.83 13.11
N ALA A 209 -4.85 -10.69 13.62
CA ALA A 209 -4.95 -11.19 14.99
C ALA A 209 -4.95 -10.05 16.03
N ARG A 210 -4.03 -9.08 15.90
CA ARG A 210 -3.96 -7.92 16.81
C ARG A 210 -5.19 -7.02 16.68
N ALA A 211 -5.65 -6.76 15.47
CA ALA A 211 -6.83 -5.91 15.24
C ALA A 211 -8.10 -6.56 15.80
N VAL A 212 -8.27 -7.88 15.64
CA VAL A 212 -9.38 -8.63 16.26
C VAL A 212 -9.27 -8.57 17.79
N GLU A 213 -8.10 -8.85 18.36
CA GLU A 213 -7.86 -8.80 19.82
C GLU A 213 -8.17 -7.41 20.41
N ARG A 214 -7.85 -6.34 19.69
CA ARG A 214 -8.07 -4.95 20.11
C ARG A 214 -9.50 -4.44 19.81
N GLY A 215 -10.39 -5.27 19.28
CA GLY A 215 -11.80 -4.92 19.06
C GLY A 215 -12.08 -4.21 17.73
N GLY A 216 -11.21 -4.36 16.72
CA GLY A 216 -11.38 -3.75 15.40
C GLY A 216 -12.68 -4.15 14.70
N VAL A 217 -13.13 -5.39 14.87
CA VAL A 217 -14.43 -5.85 14.33
C VAL A 217 -15.60 -5.04 14.92
N GLY A 218 -15.60 -4.81 16.23
CA GLY A 218 -16.63 -4.00 16.90
C GLY A 218 -16.59 -2.53 16.48
N ALA A 219 -15.39 -1.98 16.23
CA ALA A 219 -15.23 -0.63 15.70
C ALA A 219 -15.88 -0.49 14.32
N ILE A 220 -15.63 -1.44 13.40
CA ILE A 220 -16.24 -1.40 12.06
C ILE A 220 -17.75 -1.67 12.12
N ALA A 221 -18.20 -2.60 12.97
CA ALA A 221 -19.63 -2.85 13.14
C ALA A 221 -20.36 -1.57 13.62
N SER A 222 -19.75 -0.82 14.53
CA SER A 222 -20.27 0.46 15.01
C SER A 222 -20.27 1.52 13.90
N CYS A 223 -19.21 1.58 13.08
CA CYS A 223 -19.15 2.43 11.89
C CYS A 223 -20.31 2.15 10.92
N LEU A 224 -20.55 0.89 10.55
CA LEU A 224 -21.65 0.50 9.66
C LEU A 224 -23.03 0.85 10.22
N ARG A 225 -23.23 0.75 11.55
CA ARG A 225 -24.49 1.15 12.19
C ARG A 225 -24.70 2.67 12.13
N ALA A 226 -23.64 3.46 12.29
CA ALA A 226 -23.71 4.92 12.29
C ALA A 226 -23.79 5.52 10.87
N HIS A 227 -23.09 4.92 9.91
CA HIS A 227 -22.89 5.45 8.56
C HIS A 227 -23.44 4.54 7.46
N GLY A 228 -24.39 3.66 7.78
CA GLY A 228 -24.97 2.69 6.85
C GLY A 228 -25.63 3.27 5.59
N ALA A 229 -25.86 4.59 5.56
CA ALA A 229 -26.38 5.30 4.38
C ALA A 229 -25.27 5.81 3.44
N ASP A 230 -24.01 5.90 3.88
CA ASP A 230 -22.89 6.35 3.06
C ASP A 230 -22.22 5.15 2.38
N ALA A 231 -22.42 5.03 1.07
CA ALA A 231 -21.90 3.92 0.28
C ALA A 231 -20.37 3.79 0.35
N LYS A 232 -19.63 4.92 0.41
CA LYS A 232 -18.17 4.88 0.45
C LYS A 232 -17.64 4.41 1.79
N VAL A 233 -18.28 4.86 2.88
CA VAL A 233 -17.94 4.37 4.22
C VAL A 233 -18.26 2.89 4.34
N CYS A 234 -19.41 2.45 3.82
CA CYS A 234 -19.81 1.05 3.82
C CYS A 234 -18.87 0.16 3.00
N GLU A 235 -18.40 0.62 1.84
CA GLU A 235 -17.44 -0.10 1.00
C GLU A 235 -16.15 -0.38 1.77
N GLU A 236 -15.50 0.66 2.31
CA GLU A 236 -14.25 0.53 3.07
C GLU A 236 -14.43 -0.29 4.35
N ALA A 237 -15.58 -0.14 5.02
CA ALA A 237 -15.91 -0.92 6.22
C ALA A 237 -16.07 -2.41 5.88
N CYS A 238 -16.79 -2.75 4.82
CA CYS A 238 -16.98 -4.14 4.41
C CYS A 238 -15.68 -4.77 3.91
N ASP A 239 -14.82 -4.02 3.23
CA ASP A 239 -13.50 -4.47 2.81
C ASP A 239 -12.60 -4.75 4.02
N ALA A 240 -12.62 -3.89 5.03
CA ALA A 240 -11.89 -4.11 6.27
C ALA A 240 -12.42 -5.33 7.05
N LEU A 241 -13.75 -5.56 7.05
CA LEU A 241 -14.33 -6.78 7.63
C LEU A 241 -13.94 -8.04 6.86
N ALA A 242 -13.79 -7.98 5.53
CA ALA A 242 -13.34 -9.14 4.76
C ALA A 242 -11.94 -9.60 5.19
N ASN A 243 -11.03 -8.65 5.44
CA ASN A 243 -9.70 -8.96 5.96
C ASN A 243 -9.75 -9.47 7.41
N LEU A 244 -10.48 -8.79 8.29
CA LEU A 244 -10.59 -9.18 9.70
C LEU A 244 -11.31 -10.51 9.89
N ALA A 245 -12.28 -10.85 9.04
CA ALA A 245 -13.04 -12.10 9.09
C ALA A 245 -12.43 -13.23 8.25
N ALA A 246 -11.17 -13.08 7.80
CA ALA A 246 -10.45 -14.15 7.13
C ALA A 246 -10.15 -15.34 8.09
N GLY A 247 -9.96 -15.05 9.38
CA GLY A 247 -9.75 -16.04 10.44
C GLY A 247 -11.02 -16.34 11.26
N GLU A 248 -11.04 -17.50 11.92
CA GLU A 248 -12.16 -17.89 12.80
C GLU A 248 -12.39 -16.91 13.96
N ALA A 249 -11.32 -16.29 14.48
CA ALA A 249 -11.42 -15.34 15.58
C ALA A 249 -12.23 -14.11 15.15
N GLY A 250 -11.94 -13.57 13.97
CA GLY A 250 -12.70 -12.47 13.38
C GLY A 250 -14.14 -12.83 13.03
N LEU A 251 -14.39 -14.00 12.44
CA LEU A 251 -15.75 -14.49 12.17
C LEU A 251 -16.58 -14.64 13.46
N ARG A 252 -15.97 -15.19 14.53
CA ARG A 252 -16.62 -15.28 15.84
C ARG A 252 -16.92 -13.90 16.43
N ALA A 253 -15.96 -12.97 16.35
CA ALA A 253 -16.16 -11.61 16.81
C ALA A 253 -17.29 -10.90 16.03
N LEU A 254 -17.31 -11.07 14.71
CA LEU A 254 -18.33 -10.47 13.84
C LEU A 254 -19.71 -11.10 14.09
N SER A 255 -19.77 -12.40 14.36
CA SER A 255 -21.01 -13.08 14.77
C SER A 255 -21.54 -12.52 16.10
N ALA A 256 -20.65 -12.28 17.07
CA ALA A 256 -21.03 -11.71 18.37
C ALA A 256 -21.58 -10.28 18.24
N GLU A 257 -21.15 -9.52 17.23
CA GLU A 257 -21.67 -8.19 16.88
C GLU A 257 -22.99 -8.22 16.09
N GLY A 258 -23.57 -9.40 15.84
CA GLY A 258 -24.76 -9.54 15.00
C GLY A 258 -24.49 -9.32 13.51
N GLY A 259 -23.28 -9.68 13.05
CA GLY A 259 -22.76 -9.39 11.72
C GLY A 259 -23.66 -9.84 10.56
N ILE A 260 -24.38 -10.96 10.69
CA ILE A 260 -25.31 -11.44 9.65
C ILE A 260 -26.38 -10.40 9.33
N GLU A 261 -27.09 -9.91 10.35
CA GLU A 261 -28.17 -8.93 10.15
C GLU A 261 -27.62 -7.56 9.74
N LEU A 262 -26.44 -7.19 10.27
CA LEU A 262 -25.74 -5.97 9.88
C LEU A 262 -25.39 -5.97 8.38
N LEU A 263 -24.74 -7.04 7.90
CA LEU A 263 -24.34 -7.15 6.49
C LEU A 263 -25.55 -7.28 5.56
N ARG A 264 -26.61 -7.98 5.97
CA ARG A 264 -27.88 -7.99 5.22
C ARG A 264 -28.51 -6.61 5.11
N ALA A 265 -28.44 -5.79 6.16
CA ALA A 265 -28.89 -4.40 6.11
C ALA A 265 -28.01 -3.59 5.14
N THR A 266 -26.68 -3.71 5.22
CA THR A 266 -25.74 -3.03 4.32
C THR A 266 -25.97 -3.42 2.85
N SER A 267 -26.10 -4.71 2.54
CA SER A 267 -26.34 -5.20 1.17
C SER A 267 -27.68 -4.74 0.60
N ARG A 268 -28.70 -4.55 1.45
CA ARG A 268 -29.99 -3.97 1.03
C ARG A 268 -29.89 -2.48 0.75
N ALA A 269 -29.14 -1.74 1.56
CA ALA A 269 -28.92 -0.31 1.37
C ALA A 269 -28.04 -0.04 0.14
N HIS A 270 -27.04 -0.89 -0.12
CA HIS A 270 -26.06 -0.72 -1.19
C HIS A 270 -25.84 -2.03 -1.98
N PRO A 271 -26.76 -2.39 -2.91
CA PRO A 271 -26.70 -3.67 -3.63
C PRO A 271 -25.48 -3.85 -4.54
N SER A 272 -24.74 -2.78 -4.85
CA SER A 272 -23.52 -2.82 -5.66
C SER A 272 -22.26 -3.21 -4.88
N LEU A 273 -22.30 -3.23 -3.55
CA LEU A 273 -21.14 -3.56 -2.72
C LEU A 273 -20.98 -5.08 -2.62
N SER A 274 -20.06 -5.65 -3.42
CA SER A 274 -19.80 -7.10 -3.41
C SER A 274 -19.16 -7.57 -2.10
N SER A 275 -18.32 -6.75 -1.47
CA SER A 275 -17.62 -7.09 -0.23
C SER A 275 -18.57 -7.41 0.93
N ALA A 276 -19.71 -6.70 1.04
CA ALA A 276 -20.73 -7.01 2.04
C ALA A 276 -21.33 -8.42 1.85
N ALA A 277 -21.55 -8.83 0.59
CA ALA A 277 -22.09 -10.14 0.25
C ALA A 277 -21.06 -11.27 0.46
N GLU A 278 -19.79 -11.00 0.15
CA GLU A 278 -18.69 -11.96 0.35
C GLU A 278 -18.51 -12.31 1.84
N VAL A 279 -18.48 -11.31 2.72
CA VAL A 279 -18.36 -11.53 4.17
C VAL A 279 -19.60 -12.23 4.72
N LEU A 280 -20.80 -11.88 4.25
CA LEU A 280 -22.03 -12.55 4.65
C LEU A 280 -21.99 -14.04 4.30
N ALA A 281 -21.56 -14.37 3.08
CA ALA A 281 -21.43 -15.76 2.64
C ALA A 281 -20.38 -16.55 3.45
N ALA A 282 -19.38 -15.89 4.05
CA ALA A 282 -18.43 -16.53 4.95
C ALA A 282 -19.04 -16.83 6.33
N LEU A 283 -19.90 -15.96 6.85
CA LEU A 283 -20.59 -16.16 8.14
C LEU A 283 -21.69 -17.23 8.10
N GLU A 284 -22.28 -17.49 6.93
CA GLU A 284 -23.38 -18.44 6.76
C GLU A 284 -22.92 -19.90 6.54
N LYS A 285 -21.60 -20.13 6.41
CA LYS A 285 -20.99 -21.47 6.28
C LYS A 285 -20.73 -22.12 7.63
#